data_AF-A0A926ARA7-F1
#
_entry.id   AF-A0A926ARA7-F1
#
_cell.length_a   1.000
_cell.length_b   1.000
_cell.length_c   1.000
_cell.angle_alpha   90.00
_cell.angle_beta   90.00
_cell.angle_gamma   90.00
#
_symmetry.space_group_name_H-M   'P 1'
#
loop_
_entity.id
_entity.type
_entity.pdbx_description
1 polymer ?
#
loop_
_entity_poly.entity_id
_entity_poly.type
_entity_poly.pdbx_seq_one_letter_code
_entity_poly.pdbx_strand_id
1 'polypeptide(L)'
;MSLLDLASARILSELPVGRGPADVAWIDGTTALVSLLHDDALALVKRSGDKLTLSGKVFVGDEPRGIAVAKDRRLVYVALGGEDAIAVVDVEGLLNGKGDGTKGTHGTDGAADPDARHSSIVTRFLAPGIPKMVRVSPDGRWLVACCAVPSAVLVYDLQTNQLVSERRLFDGAFNPGVPAITKDSGLVVLPHAVNREFSVTPQMIDIGWVIDNRISKLPLPDGEPSTQKQLGLDIRGNAVGDAYAAAFSPDQTLLVVTAGGTHELLVIGFGSIPWPTGDPGDFLPAAMQKDKSSFRRIELGGRPQAVEFVGERTVVVSNYFSNSVQVVDLDAREVMKTIALGGSSEPSLARRGEHIFYDADRSMHSWYSCHTCHTDGHTAGQVFDTRNDKSYGTPKLTPSLRGVADTGPWTWHGWQTDLHDAMKRSLSESMATKLPVTDEDATALVA
;
A
#
# COMPACT_ATOMS: atom_id res chain seq x y z
N MET A 1 1.13 7.53 -16.76
CA MET A 1 0.81 8.74 -15.96
C MET A 1 -0.23 9.53 -16.71
N SER A 2 -1.30 9.93 -16.03
CA SER A 2 -2.38 10.75 -16.61
C SER A 2 -2.45 12.07 -15.85
N LEU A 3 -2.49 13.19 -16.58
CA LEU A 3 -2.73 14.53 -16.06
C LEU A 3 -4.21 14.82 -16.18
N LEU A 4 -4.86 15.18 -15.08
CA LEU A 4 -6.31 15.36 -15.01
C LEU A 4 -6.67 16.80 -14.61
N ASP A 5 -7.75 17.31 -15.18
CA ASP A 5 -8.48 18.45 -14.63
C ASP A 5 -9.73 17.96 -13.87
N LEU A 6 -9.72 18.15 -12.56
CA LEU A 6 -10.81 17.72 -11.68
C LEU A 6 -12.07 18.57 -11.86
N ALA A 7 -11.94 19.83 -12.25
CA ALA A 7 -13.07 20.73 -12.43
C ALA A 7 -13.90 20.30 -13.64
N SER A 8 -13.27 20.09 -14.80
CA SER A 8 -13.95 19.59 -16.00
C SER A 8 -14.10 18.07 -16.06
N ALA A 9 -13.47 17.32 -15.14
CA ALA A 9 -13.44 15.85 -15.12
C ALA A 9 -12.80 15.23 -16.37
N ARG A 10 -11.74 15.86 -16.88
CA ARG A 10 -11.11 15.48 -18.16
C ARG A 10 -9.67 15.05 -17.96
N ILE A 11 -9.25 14.10 -18.79
CA ILE A 11 -7.84 13.81 -19.00
C ILE A 11 -7.27 14.88 -19.93
N LEU A 12 -6.24 15.58 -19.47
CA LEU A 12 -5.51 16.61 -20.22
C LEU A 12 -4.38 15.99 -21.05
N SER A 13 -3.68 15.00 -20.50
CA SER A 13 -2.60 14.29 -21.17
C SER A 13 -2.37 12.92 -20.55
N GLU A 14 -1.98 11.95 -21.38
CA GLU A 14 -1.53 10.63 -20.94
C GLU A 14 -0.15 10.33 -21.50
N LEU A 15 0.69 9.75 -20.66
CA LEU A 15 2.09 9.47 -20.98
C LEU A 15 2.49 8.10 -20.42
N PRO A 16 2.88 7.16 -21.29
CA PRO A 16 3.61 5.97 -20.87
C PRO A 16 4.95 6.37 -20.25
N VAL A 17 5.20 5.94 -19.01
CA VAL A 17 6.38 6.36 -18.24
C VAL A 17 7.38 5.22 -18.02
N GLY A 18 6.95 3.96 -18.10
CA GLY A 18 7.76 2.78 -17.83
C GLY A 18 6.94 1.63 -17.26
N ARG A 19 7.63 0.58 -16.78
CA ARG A 19 6.98 -0.60 -16.19
C ARG A 19 6.84 -0.45 -14.67
N GLY A 20 5.71 -0.91 -14.14
CA GLY A 20 5.43 -0.90 -12.70
C GLY A 20 5.43 0.49 -12.05
N PRO A 21 4.72 1.51 -12.60
CA PRO A 21 4.60 2.79 -11.90
C PRO A 21 3.97 2.58 -10.52
N ALA A 22 4.70 2.95 -9.45
CA ALA A 22 4.32 2.63 -8.07
C ALA A 22 3.87 3.86 -7.27
N ASP A 23 4.56 5.00 -7.40
CA ASP A 23 4.21 6.26 -6.74
C ASP A 23 4.57 7.46 -7.64
N VAL A 24 3.98 8.62 -7.35
CA VAL A 24 4.25 9.88 -8.08
C VAL A 24 4.42 11.04 -7.11
N ALA A 25 5.46 11.84 -7.32
CA ALA A 25 5.70 13.03 -6.53
C ALA A 25 6.08 14.23 -7.42
N TRP A 26 5.54 15.40 -7.12
CA TRP A 26 5.91 16.64 -7.80
C TRP A 26 7.09 17.30 -7.09
N ILE A 27 8.15 17.62 -7.85
CA ILE A 27 9.22 18.49 -7.36
C ILE A 27 8.68 19.92 -7.29
N ASP A 28 7.98 20.34 -8.34
CA ASP A 28 7.37 21.66 -8.50
C ASP A 28 6.16 21.57 -9.44
N GLY A 29 5.60 22.70 -9.89
CA GLY A 29 4.43 22.70 -10.80
C GLY A 29 4.71 22.23 -12.23
N THR A 30 5.97 21.95 -12.57
CA THR A 30 6.45 21.65 -13.92
C THR A 30 7.17 20.31 -14.04
N THR A 31 7.64 19.73 -12.92
CA THR A 31 8.39 18.47 -12.94
C THR A 31 7.84 17.50 -11.91
N ALA A 32 7.48 16.31 -12.38
CA ALA A 32 7.09 15.17 -11.57
C ALA A 32 8.08 14.02 -11.71
N LEU A 33 8.14 13.19 -10.67
CA LEU A 33 8.88 11.94 -10.61
C LEU A 33 7.90 10.79 -10.46
N VAL A 34 8.15 9.70 -11.18
CA VAL A 34 7.39 8.46 -11.04
C VAL A 34 8.36 7.32 -10.75
N SER A 35 8.13 6.57 -9.67
CA SER A 35 8.91 5.38 -9.37
C SER A 35 8.44 4.23 -10.24
N LEU A 36 9.38 3.50 -10.83
CA LEU A 36 9.12 2.42 -11.75
C LEU A 36 9.67 1.13 -11.16
N LEU A 37 8.84 0.41 -10.40
CA LEU A 37 9.21 -0.77 -9.62
C LEU A 37 9.92 -1.83 -10.45
N HIS A 38 9.53 -2.01 -11.72
CA HIS A 38 10.10 -3.04 -12.60
C HIS A 38 11.19 -2.52 -13.55
N ASP A 39 11.47 -1.21 -13.54
CA ASP A 39 12.56 -0.61 -14.31
C ASP A 39 13.71 -0.13 -13.41
N ASP A 40 13.61 -0.32 -12.09
CA ASP A 40 14.61 0.10 -11.09
C ASP A 40 15.02 1.58 -11.19
N ALA A 41 14.06 2.41 -11.63
CA ALA A 41 14.31 3.79 -12.02
C ALA A 41 13.23 4.78 -11.56
N LEU A 42 13.62 6.05 -11.52
CA LEU A 42 12.70 7.18 -11.53
C LEU A 42 12.51 7.68 -12.96
N ALA A 43 11.27 7.81 -13.42
CA ALA A 43 10.94 8.58 -14.61
C ALA A 43 10.79 10.07 -14.29
N LEU A 44 11.49 10.92 -15.03
CA LEU A 44 11.35 12.37 -14.96
C LEU A 44 10.31 12.84 -15.98
N VAL A 45 9.20 13.40 -15.50
CA VAL A 45 8.11 13.87 -16.34
C VAL A 45 8.02 15.40 -16.26
N LYS A 46 8.09 16.06 -17.42
CA LYS A 46 7.91 17.51 -17.55
C LYS A 46 6.48 17.83 -17.97
N ARG A 47 5.90 18.85 -17.33
CA ARG A 47 4.60 19.44 -17.65
C ARG A 47 4.81 20.80 -18.30
N SER A 48 4.18 21.01 -19.46
CA SER A 48 4.06 22.32 -20.10
C SER A 48 2.60 22.55 -20.48
N GLY A 49 1.93 23.44 -19.75
CA GLY A 49 0.47 23.59 -19.82
C GLY A 49 -0.23 22.27 -19.49
N ASP A 50 -1.00 21.78 -20.46
CA ASP A 50 -1.80 20.55 -20.34
C ASP A 50 -1.08 19.31 -20.88
N LYS A 51 0.19 19.43 -21.30
CA LYS A 51 0.95 18.33 -21.91
C LYS A 51 2.03 17.79 -20.98
N LEU A 52 2.09 16.46 -20.88
CA LEU A 52 3.19 15.73 -20.25
C LEU A 52 4.22 15.27 -21.29
N THR A 53 5.50 15.26 -20.91
CA THR A 53 6.60 14.71 -21.71
C THR A 53 7.58 13.97 -20.80
N LEU A 54 8.08 12.82 -21.25
CA LEU A 54 9.11 12.06 -20.55
C LEU A 54 10.47 12.68 -20.88
N SER A 55 11.15 13.22 -19.86
CA SER A 55 12.48 13.84 -20.00
C SER A 55 13.61 12.82 -19.90
N GLY A 56 13.37 11.68 -19.26
CA GLY A 56 14.36 10.62 -19.08
C GLY A 56 13.97 9.67 -17.95
N LYS A 57 14.80 8.65 -17.77
CA LYS A 57 14.78 7.77 -16.61
C LYS A 57 16.15 7.79 -15.96
N VAL A 58 16.19 7.59 -14.64
CA VAL A 58 17.41 7.51 -13.86
C VAL A 58 17.31 6.32 -12.94
N PHE A 59 18.24 5.38 -13.06
CA PHE A 59 18.34 4.23 -12.16
C PHE A 59 18.58 4.70 -10.72
N VAL A 60 17.85 4.13 -9.78
CA VAL A 60 17.96 4.50 -8.35
C VAL A 60 18.20 3.32 -7.42
N GLY A 61 18.02 2.09 -7.93
CA GLY A 61 18.15 0.86 -7.16
C GLY A 61 16.95 -0.06 -7.35
N ASP A 62 17.03 -1.26 -6.79
CA ASP A 62 16.06 -2.34 -6.99
C ASP A 62 14.71 -2.09 -6.30
N GLU A 63 13.63 -2.35 -7.05
CA GLU A 63 12.22 -2.16 -6.65
C GLU A 63 11.92 -0.78 -6.01
N PRO A 64 12.03 0.34 -6.75
CA PRO A 64 11.65 1.65 -6.25
C PRO A 64 10.13 1.74 -6.05
N ARG A 65 9.71 2.14 -4.85
CA ARG A 65 8.31 2.18 -4.41
C ARG A 65 7.91 3.61 -4.05
N GLY A 66 7.62 3.91 -2.78
CA GLY A 66 7.22 5.25 -2.35
C GLY A 66 8.30 6.31 -2.61
N ILE A 67 7.85 7.51 -2.99
CA ILE A 67 8.72 8.67 -3.22
C ILE A 67 8.29 9.82 -2.31
N ALA A 68 9.25 10.53 -1.73
CA ALA A 68 9.00 11.80 -1.06
C ALA A 68 10.02 12.86 -1.47
N VAL A 69 9.57 14.07 -1.76
CA VAL A 69 10.42 15.22 -2.06
C VAL A 69 10.65 16.01 -0.78
N ALA A 70 11.90 16.36 -0.49
CA ALA A 70 12.24 17.24 0.62
C ALA A 70 11.56 18.61 0.47
N LYS A 71 11.26 19.26 1.59
CA LYS A 71 10.55 20.57 1.59
C LYS A 71 11.32 21.67 0.85
N ASP A 72 12.65 21.62 0.88
CA ASP A 72 13.53 22.53 0.15
C ASP A 72 13.72 22.14 -1.34
N ARG A 73 13.15 21.00 -1.76
CA ARG A 73 13.19 20.44 -3.11
C ARG A 73 14.59 20.11 -3.61
N ARG A 74 15.57 19.96 -2.72
CA ARG A 74 16.93 19.59 -3.09
C ARG A 74 17.14 18.08 -3.13
N LEU A 75 16.43 17.36 -2.26
CA LEU A 75 16.56 15.92 -2.14
C LEU A 75 15.23 15.22 -2.42
N VAL A 76 15.34 14.01 -2.93
CA VAL A 76 14.25 13.05 -3.12
C VAL A 76 14.63 11.76 -2.40
N TYR A 77 13.68 11.23 -1.63
CA TYR A 77 13.81 9.98 -0.91
C TYR A 77 13.00 8.92 -1.63
N VAL A 78 13.63 7.80 -1.96
CA VAL A 78 12.98 6.68 -2.67
C VAL A 78 13.14 5.42 -1.84
N ALA A 79 12.02 4.81 -1.47
CA ALA A 79 12.02 3.48 -0.85
C ALA A 79 12.45 2.43 -1.88
N LEU A 80 13.46 1.61 -1.56
CA LEU A 80 13.97 0.53 -2.41
C LEU A 80 13.73 -0.80 -1.73
N GLY A 81 12.65 -1.47 -2.12
CA GLY A 81 12.18 -2.69 -1.47
C GLY A 81 13.18 -3.85 -1.59
N GLY A 82 13.89 -3.94 -2.72
CA GLY A 82 14.86 -5.01 -2.99
C GLY A 82 16.21 -4.82 -2.32
N GLU A 83 16.50 -3.61 -1.83
CA GLU A 83 17.81 -3.26 -1.26
C GLU A 83 17.79 -2.99 0.25
N ASP A 84 16.62 -3.06 0.90
CA ASP A 84 16.46 -2.69 2.31
C ASP A 84 17.03 -1.29 2.63
N ALA A 85 16.78 -0.34 1.72
CA ALA A 85 17.36 0.99 1.77
C ALA A 85 16.41 2.08 1.28
N ILE A 86 16.73 3.33 1.65
CA ILE A 86 16.15 4.52 1.05
C ILE A 86 17.25 5.23 0.26
N ALA A 87 17.10 5.36 -1.05
CA ALA A 87 17.98 6.20 -1.84
C ALA A 87 17.69 7.68 -1.57
N VAL A 88 18.75 8.43 -1.29
CA VAL A 88 18.73 9.90 -1.16
C VAL A 88 19.30 10.49 -2.44
N VAL A 89 18.45 11.11 -3.23
CA VAL A 89 18.75 11.55 -4.59
C VAL A 89 18.77 13.07 -4.65
N ASP A 90 19.86 13.65 -5.14
CA ASP A 90 19.99 15.07 -5.42
C ASP A 90 19.18 15.46 -6.66
N VAL A 91 18.32 16.45 -6.52
CA VAL A 91 17.43 16.91 -7.58
C VAL A 91 18.20 17.59 -8.70
N GLU A 92 19.24 18.37 -8.39
CA GLU A 92 20.02 19.03 -9.44
C GLU A 92 20.75 18.00 -10.31
N GLY A 93 21.39 17.02 -9.70
CA GLY A 93 22.00 15.87 -10.37
C GLY A 93 20.98 15.05 -11.15
N LEU A 94 19.78 14.84 -10.61
CA LEU A 94 18.69 14.14 -11.29
C LEU A 94 18.24 14.88 -12.55
N LEU A 95 18.08 16.21 -12.48
CA LEU A 95 17.62 17.04 -13.61
C LEU A 95 18.70 17.28 -14.67
N ASN A 96 19.97 17.34 -14.24
CA ASN A 96 21.12 17.53 -15.13
C ASN A 96 21.65 16.21 -15.71
N GLY A 97 21.29 15.09 -15.09
CA GLY A 97 21.61 13.76 -15.58
C GLY A 97 21.12 13.60 -17.02
N LYS A 98 22.05 13.43 -17.96
CA LYS A 98 21.70 12.90 -19.28
C LYS A 98 21.21 11.49 -19.02
N GLY A 99 19.88 11.27 -19.07
CA GLY A 99 19.26 9.97 -18.86
C GLY A 99 20.08 8.91 -19.56
N ASP A 100 20.45 7.85 -18.83
CA ASP A 100 21.20 6.77 -19.42
C ASP A 100 20.32 6.22 -20.55
N GLY A 101 20.80 6.36 -21.78
CA GLY A 101 20.09 5.92 -22.97
C GLY A 101 20.08 4.39 -23.07
N THR A 102 19.80 3.68 -21.97
CA THR A 102 19.65 2.23 -21.98
C THR A 102 18.29 1.91 -22.59
N LYS A 103 18.33 1.72 -23.92
CA LYS A 103 17.34 0.92 -24.63
C LYS A 103 17.07 -0.33 -23.81
N GLY A 104 15.80 -0.61 -23.55
CA GLY A 104 15.40 -1.85 -22.92
C GLY A 104 16.02 -3.03 -23.67
N THR A 105 16.87 -3.78 -22.97
CA THR A 105 17.26 -5.13 -23.38
C THR A 105 17.00 -6.04 -22.20
N HIS A 106 15.91 -6.80 -22.30
CA HIS A 106 15.85 -8.10 -21.66
C HIS A 106 17.02 -8.94 -22.19
N GLY A 107 17.83 -9.51 -21.31
CA GLY A 107 18.81 -10.54 -21.64
C GLY A 107 20.24 -10.24 -21.20
N THR A 108 20.68 -11.04 -20.22
CA THR A 108 22.04 -11.58 -19.98
C THR A 108 23.27 -10.71 -20.27
N ASP A 109 24.07 -10.52 -19.21
CA ASP A 109 25.53 -10.41 -19.23
C ASP A 109 26.14 -9.40 -20.20
N GLY A 110 25.96 -8.12 -19.85
CA GLY A 110 26.81 -7.03 -20.34
C GLY A 110 27.11 -6.09 -19.18
N ALA A 111 28.32 -6.17 -18.62
CA ALA A 111 28.78 -5.30 -17.55
C ALA A 111 28.88 -3.84 -18.06
N ALA A 112 27.77 -3.10 -17.96
CA ALA A 112 27.82 -1.64 -17.97
C ALA A 112 28.50 -1.18 -16.67
N ASP A 113 29.37 -0.18 -16.80
CA ASP A 113 30.08 0.45 -15.69
C ASP A 113 29.13 0.74 -14.50
N PRO A 114 29.31 0.11 -13.33
CA PRO A 114 28.44 0.32 -12.18
C PRO A 114 28.57 1.73 -11.58
N ASP A 115 29.67 2.44 -11.82
CA ASP A 115 29.90 3.78 -11.25
C ASP A 115 29.23 4.90 -12.06
N ALA A 116 28.95 4.67 -13.34
CA ALA A 116 28.28 5.66 -14.21
C ALA A 116 26.77 5.79 -13.95
N ARG A 117 26.17 4.90 -13.14
CA ARG A 117 24.71 4.78 -12.96
C ARG A 117 24.15 5.62 -11.81
N HIS A 118 25.00 6.24 -10.98
CA HIS A 118 24.57 6.79 -9.69
C HIS A 118 24.95 8.26 -9.45
N SER A 119 25.14 9.08 -10.49
CA SER A 119 25.62 10.45 -10.30
C SER A 119 24.68 11.35 -9.47
N SER A 120 23.39 10.99 -9.34
CA SER A 120 22.41 11.72 -8.53
C SER A 120 22.18 11.12 -7.14
N ILE A 121 22.63 9.90 -6.84
CA ILE A 121 22.44 9.31 -5.51
C ILE A 121 23.54 9.83 -4.59
N VAL A 122 23.15 10.61 -3.58
CA VAL A 122 24.08 11.22 -2.63
C VAL A 122 24.47 10.23 -1.54
N THR A 123 23.49 9.47 -1.05
CA THR A 123 23.69 8.46 -0.01
C THR A 123 22.51 7.49 0.02
N ARG A 124 22.61 6.46 0.86
CA ARG A 124 21.54 5.51 1.15
C ARG A 124 21.33 5.44 2.66
N PHE A 125 20.09 5.59 3.10
CA PHE A 125 19.73 5.29 4.47
C PHE A 125 19.41 3.80 4.56
N LEU A 126 19.98 3.11 5.55
CA LEU A 126 19.63 1.73 5.84
C LEU A 126 18.18 1.67 6.34
N ALA A 127 17.34 0.87 5.69
CA ALA A 127 15.92 0.71 6.01
C ALA A 127 15.52 -0.77 5.94
N PRO A 128 15.90 -1.59 6.93
CA PRO A 128 15.69 -3.03 6.89
C PRO A 128 14.20 -3.36 6.85
N GLY A 129 13.83 -4.33 6.02
CA GLY A 129 12.50 -4.92 6.05
C GLY A 129 11.58 -4.52 4.91
N ILE A 130 12.12 -4.38 3.70
CA ILE A 130 11.40 -4.08 2.47
C ILE A 130 10.63 -2.75 2.61
N PRO A 131 11.33 -1.59 2.54
CA PRO A 131 10.68 -0.29 2.62
C PRO A 131 9.68 -0.13 1.49
N LYS A 132 8.41 0.12 1.83
CA LYS A 132 7.31 0.29 0.86
C LYS A 132 7.00 1.75 0.59
N MET A 133 6.99 2.57 1.63
CA MET A 133 6.50 3.93 1.56
C MET A 133 7.38 4.88 2.37
N VAL A 134 7.61 6.08 1.84
CA VAL A 134 8.24 7.19 2.57
C VAL A 134 7.38 8.45 2.52
N ARG A 135 7.40 9.22 3.62
CA ARG A 135 6.74 10.53 3.72
C ARG A 135 7.64 11.51 4.47
N VAL A 136 7.75 12.73 3.94
CA VAL A 136 8.40 13.84 4.65
C VAL A 136 7.34 14.56 5.47
N SER A 137 7.65 14.86 6.74
CA SER A 137 6.74 15.61 7.61
C SER A 137 6.49 17.03 7.08
N PRO A 138 5.33 17.65 7.37
CA PRO A 138 5.02 19.01 6.91
C PRO A 138 6.04 20.09 7.29
N ASP A 139 6.70 19.95 8.44
CA ASP A 139 7.78 20.86 8.86
C ASP A 139 9.07 20.66 8.06
N GLY A 140 9.26 19.50 7.42
CA GLY A 140 10.42 19.10 6.63
C GLY A 140 11.52 18.43 7.46
N ARG A 141 11.27 18.12 8.74
CA ARG A 141 12.29 17.59 9.65
C ARG A 141 12.39 16.08 9.62
N TRP A 142 11.27 15.38 9.51
CA TRP A 142 11.22 13.92 9.61
C TRP A 142 11.01 13.28 8.26
N LEU A 143 11.76 12.22 7.99
CA LEU A 143 11.42 11.23 6.97
C LEU A 143 10.88 10.00 7.68
N VAL A 144 9.62 9.67 7.45
CA VAL A 144 8.98 8.46 7.94
C VAL A 144 9.02 7.41 6.84
N ALA A 145 9.56 6.23 7.12
CA ALA A 145 9.58 5.08 6.22
C ALA A 145 8.81 3.90 6.83
N CYS A 146 7.92 3.30 6.05
CA CYS A 146 7.15 2.12 6.44
C CYS A 146 7.68 0.89 5.70
N CYS A 147 8.13 -0.11 6.47
CA CYS A 147 8.79 -1.31 5.98
C CYS A 147 7.86 -2.51 6.18
N ALA A 148 7.70 -3.37 5.16
CA ALA A 148 6.71 -4.45 5.18
C ALA A 148 6.99 -5.53 6.24
N VAL A 149 8.25 -5.94 6.39
CA VAL A 149 8.64 -7.12 7.17
C VAL A 149 9.75 -6.75 8.14
N PRO A 150 9.50 -6.59 9.46
CA PRO A 150 8.33 -7.05 10.22
C PRO A 150 7.35 -5.91 10.59
N SER A 151 6.99 -5.04 9.64
CA SER A 151 6.15 -3.85 9.89
C SER A 151 6.77 -2.83 10.83
N ALA A 152 7.93 -2.34 10.38
CA ALA A 152 8.67 -1.29 11.05
C ALA A 152 8.32 0.10 10.49
N VAL A 153 8.24 1.07 11.38
CA VAL A 153 8.22 2.50 11.09
C VAL A 153 9.57 3.08 11.50
N LEU A 154 10.30 3.60 10.51
CA LEU A 154 11.61 4.23 10.70
C LEU A 154 11.43 5.75 10.58
N VAL A 155 12.08 6.51 11.45
CA VAL A 155 12.08 7.97 11.43
C VAL A 155 13.51 8.46 11.36
N TYR A 156 13.83 9.18 10.30
CA TYR A 156 15.12 9.85 10.12
C TYR A 156 14.97 11.34 10.37
N ASP A 157 15.92 11.93 11.10
CA ASP A 157 16.05 13.39 11.21
C ASP A 157 16.79 13.90 9.96
N LEU A 158 16.09 14.62 9.09
CA LEU A 158 16.61 15.15 7.84
C LEU A 158 17.59 16.33 8.03
N GLN A 159 17.71 16.87 9.26
CA GLN A 159 18.74 17.86 9.56
C GLN A 159 20.09 17.21 9.84
N THR A 160 20.08 16.01 10.42
CA THR A 160 21.30 15.27 10.79
C THR A 160 21.59 14.06 9.90
N ASN A 161 20.63 13.67 9.06
CA ASN A 161 20.65 12.46 8.24
C ASN A 161 20.88 11.19 9.05
N GLN A 162 20.31 11.14 10.26
CA GLN A 162 20.42 10.00 11.16
C GLN A 162 19.05 9.36 11.41
N LEU A 163 19.04 8.03 11.52
CA LEU A 163 17.91 7.30 12.08
C LEU A 163 17.78 7.66 13.55
N VAL A 164 16.64 8.24 13.93
CA VAL A 164 16.34 8.62 15.33
C VAL A 164 15.34 7.68 15.98
N SER A 165 14.58 6.91 15.19
CA SER A 165 13.59 5.95 15.69
C SER A 165 13.39 4.81 14.70
N GLU A 166 13.38 3.58 15.21
CA GLU A 166 12.97 2.35 14.53
C GLU A 166 11.99 1.63 15.45
N ARG A 167 10.74 1.44 15.03
CA ARG A 167 9.69 0.86 15.87
C ARG A 167 8.91 -0.16 15.08
N ARG A 168 8.62 -1.30 15.71
CA ARG A 168 7.64 -2.25 15.19
C ARG A 168 6.27 -1.87 15.70
N LEU A 169 5.27 -1.97 14.85
CA LEU A 169 3.89 -1.89 15.29
C LEU A 169 3.60 -3.09 16.21
N PHE A 170 2.97 -2.84 17.35
CA PHE A 170 2.68 -3.89 18.33
C PHE A 170 1.50 -4.78 17.89
N ASP A 171 1.20 -5.84 18.66
CA ASP A 171 0.15 -6.83 18.40
C ASP A 171 0.31 -7.63 17.10
N GLY A 172 1.54 -8.01 16.73
CA GLY A 172 1.74 -8.83 15.52
C GLY A 172 1.30 -8.12 14.24
N ALA A 173 1.36 -6.78 14.25
CA ALA A 173 0.99 -5.96 13.11
C ALA A 173 1.84 -6.30 11.88
N PHE A 174 1.18 -6.29 10.72
CA PHE A 174 1.80 -6.58 9.44
C PHE A 174 1.16 -5.79 8.28
N ASN A 175 1.80 -5.78 7.12
CA ASN A 175 1.31 -5.11 5.90
C ASN A 175 0.96 -3.61 6.15
N PRO A 176 1.94 -2.76 6.49
CA PRO A 176 1.68 -1.36 6.76
C PRO A 176 1.36 -0.63 5.46
N GLY A 177 0.34 0.20 5.52
CA GLY A 177 -0.13 1.00 4.41
C GLY A 177 0.60 2.34 4.26
N VAL A 178 -0.04 3.28 3.57
CA VAL A 178 0.46 4.64 3.36
C VAL A 178 0.12 5.49 4.59
N PRO A 179 1.13 6.05 5.29
CA PRO A 179 0.91 6.84 6.49
C PRO A 179 0.43 8.27 6.18
N ALA A 180 -0.34 8.84 7.10
CA ALA A 180 -0.68 10.25 7.18
C ALA A 180 0.07 10.92 8.35
N ILE A 181 0.68 12.08 8.12
CA ILE A 181 1.37 12.85 9.17
C ILE A 181 0.52 14.08 9.51
N THR A 182 0.37 14.39 10.80
CA THR A 182 -0.36 15.59 11.24
C THR A 182 0.36 16.86 10.80
N LYS A 183 -0.40 17.93 10.61
CA LYS A 183 0.10 19.23 10.13
C LYS A 183 1.21 19.83 11.00
N ASP A 184 1.16 19.56 12.30
CA ASP A 184 2.18 19.98 13.28
C ASP A 184 3.43 19.09 13.29
N SER A 185 3.46 18.04 12.46
CA SER A 185 4.56 17.05 12.39
C SER A 185 4.79 16.28 13.69
N GLY A 186 3.81 16.28 14.61
CA GLY A 186 3.91 15.64 15.92
C GLY A 186 3.41 14.19 15.97
N LEU A 187 2.69 13.72 14.94
CA LEU A 187 2.08 12.40 14.92
C LEU A 187 2.07 11.82 13.50
N VAL A 188 2.25 10.50 13.40
CA VAL A 188 1.91 9.71 12.23
C VAL A 188 0.77 8.73 12.54
N VAL A 189 -0.16 8.58 11.61
CA VAL A 189 -1.22 7.56 11.64
C VAL A 189 -1.10 6.69 10.40
N LEU A 190 -1.12 5.37 10.57
CA LEU A 190 -1.02 4.43 9.46
C LEU A 190 -1.96 3.24 9.62
N PRO A 191 -2.61 2.80 8.53
CA PRO A 191 -3.37 1.55 8.50
C PRO A 191 -2.44 0.34 8.39
N HIS A 192 -2.86 -0.78 8.97
CA HIS A 192 -2.15 -2.05 8.91
C HIS A 192 -3.10 -3.20 9.28
N ALA A 193 -2.67 -4.42 9.00
CA ALA A 193 -3.30 -5.62 9.52
C ALA A 193 -2.66 -6.05 10.85
N VAL A 194 -3.31 -6.94 11.59
CA VAL A 194 -2.83 -7.57 12.82
C VAL A 194 -3.08 -9.06 12.73
N ASN A 195 -2.03 -9.86 12.89
CA ASN A 195 -2.16 -11.32 12.94
C ASN A 195 -2.46 -11.70 14.38
N ARG A 196 -3.61 -12.34 14.61
CA ARG A 196 -4.06 -12.73 15.94
C ARG A 196 -3.53 -14.10 16.37
N GLU A 197 -2.82 -14.79 15.48
CA GLU A 197 -2.12 -16.05 15.73
C GLU A 197 -3.03 -17.24 16.10
N PHE A 198 -4.36 -17.11 15.96
CA PHE A 198 -5.26 -18.25 16.07
C PHE A 198 -5.37 -19.01 14.74
N SER A 199 -5.75 -20.27 14.85
CA SER A 199 -6.02 -21.14 13.70
C SER A 199 -7.08 -20.55 12.77
N VAL A 200 -6.82 -20.64 11.47
CA VAL A 200 -7.72 -20.14 10.40
C VAL A 200 -8.90 -21.11 10.24
N THR A 201 -9.83 -21.05 11.18
CA THR A 201 -11.08 -21.83 11.19
C THR A 201 -12.27 -20.91 10.96
N PRO A 202 -13.38 -21.38 10.38
CA PRO A 202 -14.58 -20.57 10.21
C PRO A 202 -15.07 -19.88 11.50
N GLN A 203 -14.93 -20.55 12.65
CA GLN A 203 -15.31 -19.99 13.94
C GLN A 203 -14.41 -18.82 14.36
N MET A 204 -13.09 -18.95 14.16
CA MET A 204 -12.14 -17.87 14.48
C MET A 204 -12.28 -16.70 13.51
N ILE A 205 -12.59 -16.97 12.23
CA ILE A 205 -12.88 -15.93 11.25
C ILE A 205 -14.15 -15.17 11.65
N ASP A 206 -15.24 -15.85 12.02
CA ASP A 206 -16.51 -15.19 12.42
C ASP A 206 -16.34 -14.16 13.56
N ILE A 207 -15.40 -14.41 14.46
CA ILE A 207 -15.14 -13.55 15.63
C ILE A 207 -13.94 -12.62 15.46
N GLY A 208 -13.29 -12.57 14.29
CA GLY A 208 -12.15 -11.68 14.03
C GLY A 208 -10.81 -12.15 14.58
N TRP A 209 -10.71 -13.37 15.11
CA TRP A 209 -9.49 -13.85 15.77
C TRP A 209 -8.44 -14.40 14.81
N VAL A 210 -8.59 -14.20 13.50
CA VAL A 210 -7.55 -14.56 12.52
C VAL A 210 -6.72 -13.33 12.18
N ILE A 211 -7.37 -12.31 11.61
CA ILE A 211 -6.75 -11.05 11.22
C ILE A 211 -7.71 -9.91 11.57
N ASP A 212 -7.17 -8.86 12.19
CA ASP A 212 -7.84 -7.57 12.35
C ASP A 212 -7.22 -6.53 11.41
N ASN A 213 -8.01 -5.54 11.00
CA ASN A 213 -7.57 -4.33 10.33
C ASN A 213 -7.62 -3.16 11.32
N ARG A 214 -6.52 -2.42 11.44
CA ARG A 214 -6.35 -1.37 12.43
C ARG A 214 -5.71 -0.13 11.83
N ILE A 215 -5.88 1.00 12.52
CA ILE A 215 -4.94 2.13 12.41
C ILE A 215 -4.12 2.24 13.69
N SER A 216 -2.83 2.52 13.53
CA SER A 216 -1.93 2.89 14.63
C SER A 216 -1.65 4.39 14.58
N LYS A 217 -1.55 5.03 15.74
CA LYS A 217 -0.92 6.35 15.88
C LYS A 217 0.40 6.25 16.64
N LEU A 218 1.39 7.00 16.18
CA LEU A 218 2.71 7.09 16.78
C LEU A 218 3.12 8.57 16.89
N PRO A 219 3.54 9.05 18.08
CA PRO A 219 4.18 10.35 18.20
C PRO A 219 5.45 10.41 17.33
N LEU A 220 5.79 11.57 16.78
CA LEU A 220 7.06 11.80 16.09
C LEU A 220 7.98 12.68 16.93
N PRO A 221 9.30 12.39 16.98
CA PRO A 221 9.99 11.30 16.31
C PRO A 221 9.90 9.95 17.05
N ASP A 222 9.29 9.93 18.24
CA ASP A 222 9.22 8.76 19.11
C ASP A 222 8.23 7.69 18.59
N GLY A 223 7.54 6.96 19.47
CA GLY A 223 6.67 5.83 19.07
C GLY A 223 7.05 4.48 19.67
N GLU A 224 7.72 4.48 20.83
CA GLU A 224 7.87 3.26 21.65
C GLU A 224 6.53 2.56 21.85
N PRO A 225 6.49 1.21 21.97
CA PRO A 225 5.24 0.46 22.12
C PRO A 225 4.27 1.03 23.17
N SER A 226 4.79 1.57 24.29
CA SER A 226 3.99 2.21 25.34
C SER A 226 3.25 3.49 24.89
N THR A 227 3.80 4.19 23.91
CA THR A 227 3.27 5.44 23.34
C THR A 227 2.40 5.20 22.10
N GLN A 228 2.52 4.03 21.47
CA GLN A 228 1.63 3.63 20.38
C GLN A 228 0.20 3.45 20.91
N LYS A 229 -0.77 3.79 20.06
CA LYS A 229 -2.18 3.54 20.32
C LYS A 229 -2.82 3.06 19.02
N GLN A 230 -3.71 2.09 19.13
CA GLN A 230 -4.40 1.50 17.98
C GLN A 230 -5.91 1.71 18.07
N LEU A 231 -6.57 1.58 16.93
CA LEU A 231 -8.03 1.51 16.80
C LEU A 231 -8.37 0.35 15.84
N GLY A 232 -9.20 -0.59 16.30
CA GLY A 232 -9.82 -1.58 15.42
C GLY A 232 -10.78 -0.92 14.44
N LEU A 233 -10.71 -1.31 13.17
CA LEU A 233 -11.59 -0.80 12.11
C LEU A 233 -12.77 -1.73 11.84
N ASP A 234 -12.62 -3.01 12.18
CA ASP A 234 -13.58 -4.03 11.79
C ASP A 234 -14.90 -3.94 12.55
N ILE A 235 -15.97 -4.32 11.86
CA ILE A 235 -17.29 -4.55 12.44
C ILE A 235 -17.59 -6.02 12.28
N ARG A 236 -17.99 -6.70 13.36
CA ARG A 236 -18.28 -8.13 13.33
C ARG A 236 -19.29 -8.46 12.22
N GLY A 237 -18.92 -9.40 11.35
CA GLY A 237 -19.74 -9.83 10.22
C GLY A 237 -19.68 -8.93 8.98
N ASN A 238 -19.00 -7.78 9.07
CA ASN A 238 -18.84 -6.79 8.01
C ASN A 238 -17.50 -6.04 8.21
N ALA A 239 -16.39 -6.78 8.09
CA ALA A 239 -15.05 -6.29 8.40
C ALA A 239 -14.55 -5.28 7.35
N VAL A 240 -13.32 -4.79 7.54
CA VAL A 240 -12.67 -3.78 6.70
C VAL A 240 -11.35 -4.33 6.15
N GLY A 241 -11.45 -5.40 5.36
CA GLY A 241 -10.29 -6.05 4.75
C GLY A 241 -9.44 -5.09 3.92
N ASP A 242 -8.13 -5.13 4.17
CA ASP A 242 -7.07 -4.42 3.45
C ASP A 242 -7.18 -2.89 3.51
N ALA A 243 -7.25 -2.34 4.71
CA ALA A 243 -7.02 -0.91 4.95
C ALA A 243 -5.62 -0.49 4.44
N TYR A 244 -5.54 0.52 3.58
CA TYR A 244 -4.35 0.78 2.78
C TYR A 244 -3.76 2.19 2.88
N ALA A 245 -4.49 3.27 2.59
CA ALA A 245 -3.91 4.62 2.63
C ALA A 245 -4.69 5.55 3.53
N ALA A 246 -4.00 6.31 4.39
CA ALA A 246 -4.60 7.32 5.24
C ALA A 246 -4.31 8.75 4.74
N ALA A 247 -5.26 9.67 4.97
CA ALA A 247 -5.05 11.11 4.77
C ALA A 247 -5.85 11.94 5.79
N PHE A 248 -5.28 13.06 6.24
CA PHE A 248 -5.97 14.01 7.10
C PHE A 248 -6.65 15.11 6.28
N SER A 249 -7.82 15.56 6.73
CA SER A 249 -8.41 16.80 6.20
C SER A 249 -7.49 18.00 6.47
N PRO A 250 -7.56 19.06 5.67
CA PRO A 250 -6.75 20.26 5.88
C PRO A 250 -6.93 20.89 7.28
N ASP A 251 -8.16 20.86 7.80
CA ASP A 251 -8.49 21.27 9.17
C ASP A 251 -8.13 20.26 10.28
N GLN A 252 -7.61 19.07 9.93
CA GLN A 252 -7.23 17.97 10.82
C GLN A 252 -8.39 17.38 11.65
N THR A 253 -9.64 17.65 11.28
CA THR A 253 -10.82 17.11 11.99
C THR A 253 -11.23 15.72 11.52
N LEU A 254 -10.89 15.36 10.28
CA LEU A 254 -11.18 14.06 9.68
C LEU A 254 -9.88 13.32 9.35
N LEU A 255 -9.93 12.01 9.52
CA LEU A 255 -9.01 11.05 8.93
C LEU A 255 -9.81 10.18 7.96
N VAL A 256 -9.36 10.05 6.72
CA VAL A 256 -9.90 9.07 5.78
C VAL A 256 -8.92 7.93 5.60
N VAL A 257 -9.46 6.73 5.39
CA VAL A 257 -8.67 5.52 5.12
C VAL A 257 -9.29 4.78 3.95
N THR A 258 -8.54 4.48 2.89
CA THR A 258 -9.00 3.58 1.83
C THR A 258 -8.92 2.13 2.29
N ALA A 259 -9.92 1.32 1.94
CA ALA A 259 -9.89 -0.12 2.16
C ALA A 259 -10.05 -0.82 0.82
N GLY A 260 -8.95 -1.39 0.33
CA GLY A 260 -8.87 -1.91 -1.03
C GLY A 260 -9.64 -3.21 -1.22
N GLY A 261 -9.65 -4.06 -0.20
CA GLY A 261 -10.28 -5.37 -0.22
C GLY A 261 -11.79 -5.34 0.01
N THR A 262 -12.28 -4.29 0.68
CA THR A 262 -13.71 -4.02 0.89
C THR A 262 -14.22 -2.86 0.04
N HIS A 263 -13.41 -2.40 -0.92
CA HIS A 263 -13.83 -1.53 -2.02
C HIS A 263 -14.37 -0.15 -1.62
N GLU A 264 -13.84 0.44 -0.55
CA GLU A 264 -14.47 1.59 0.08
C GLU A 264 -13.50 2.63 0.65
N LEU A 265 -14.09 3.75 1.08
CA LEU A 265 -13.43 4.79 1.86
C LEU A 265 -14.07 4.88 3.25
N LEU A 266 -13.24 4.74 4.28
CA LEU A 266 -13.61 5.02 5.66
C LEU A 266 -13.42 6.51 5.93
N VAL A 267 -14.39 7.13 6.59
CA VAL A 267 -14.31 8.50 7.08
C VAL A 267 -14.46 8.50 8.60
N ILE A 268 -13.42 8.96 9.28
CA ILE A 268 -13.27 8.87 10.73
C ILE A 268 -13.14 10.29 11.29
N GLY A 269 -13.99 10.66 12.24
CA GLY A 269 -13.83 11.89 13.00
C GLY A 269 -12.62 11.75 13.91
N PHE A 270 -11.51 12.43 13.62
CA PHE A 270 -10.23 12.16 14.29
C PHE A 270 -10.30 12.42 15.81
N GLY A 271 -11.00 13.48 16.22
CA GLY A 271 -11.23 13.79 17.64
C GLY A 271 -12.16 12.83 18.38
N SER A 272 -12.90 11.97 17.66
CA SER A 272 -13.77 10.95 18.26
C SER A 272 -13.05 9.64 18.61
N ILE A 273 -11.81 9.47 18.13
CA ILE A 273 -11.06 8.23 18.34
C ILE A 273 -10.60 8.15 19.80
N PRO A 274 -10.96 7.09 20.54
CA PRO A 274 -10.68 7.01 21.98
C PRO A 274 -9.21 6.78 22.33
N TRP A 275 -8.42 6.23 21.40
CA TRP A 275 -6.99 5.90 21.59
C TRP A 275 -6.70 5.20 22.92
N PRO A 276 -7.23 3.97 23.11
CA PRO A 276 -7.11 3.24 24.37
C PRO A 276 -5.65 2.99 24.72
N THR A 277 -5.33 3.03 26.03
CA THR A 277 -3.96 2.86 26.52
C THR A 277 -3.46 1.42 26.48
N GLY A 278 -4.37 0.44 26.46
CA GLY A 278 -4.09 -1.00 26.32
C GLY A 278 -4.61 -1.57 25.00
N ASP A 279 -4.96 -2.87 25.00
CA ASP A 279 -5.53 -3.56 23.85
C ASP A 279 -6.77 -2.80 23.32
N PRO A 280 -6.79 -2.38 22.04
CA PRO A 280 -7.94 -1.70 21.46
C PRO A 280 -9.16 -2.60 21.28
N GLY A 281 -9.01 -3.91 21.46
CA GLY A 281 -9.99 -4.91 21.12
C GLY A 281 -10.06 -5.17 19.62
N ASP A 282 -10.88 -6.16 19.26
CA ASP A 282 -10.94 -6.72 17.91
C ASP A 282 -11.79 -5.87 16.95
N PHE A 283 -12.62 -4.97 17.49
CA PHE A 283 -13.66 -4.29 16.73
C PHE A 283 -13.64 -2.78 16.93
N LEU A 284 -14.17 -2.06 15.94
CA LEU A 284 -14.48 -0.64 16.06
C LEU A 284 -15.40 -0.41 17.28
N PRO A 285 -15.11 0.57 18.16
CA PRO A 285 -15.93 0.83 19.34
C PRO A 285 -17.40 1.01 18.99
N ALA A 286 -18.29 0.36 19.76
CA ALA A 286 -19.73 0.36 19.49
C ALA A 286 -20.36 1.77 19.47
N ALA A 287 -19.78 2.74 20.19
CA ALA A 287 -20.18 4.14 20.14
C ALA A 287 -19.91 4.76 18.75
N MET A 288 -18.74 4.50 18.17
CA MET A 288 -18.37 4.99 16.84
C MET A 288 -19.21 4.32 15.74
N GLN A 289 -19.53 3.02 15.88
CA GLN A 289 -20.41 2.34 14.91
C GLN A 289 -21.79 2.98 14.78
N LYS A 290 -22.33 3.53 15.89
CA LYS A 290 -23.65 4.16 15.97
C LYS A 290 -23.63 5.63 15.53
N ASP A 291 -22.52 6.33 15.70
CA ASP A 291 -22.38 7.74 15.37
C ASP A 291 -21.70 7.95 14.01
N LYS A 292 -22.50 8.37 13.01
CA LYS A 292 -22.01 8.62 11.64
C LYS A 292 -21.08 9.82 11.51
N SER A 293 -21.02 10.70 12.51
CA SER A 293 -20.01 11.77 12.55
C SER A 293 -18.64 11.23 12.99
N SER A 294 -18.62 10.21 13.84
CA SER A 294 -17.42 9.52 14.30
C SER A 294 -16.89 8.52 13.27
N PHE A 295 -17.76 7.70 12.66
CA PHE A 295 -17.35 6.72 11.66
C PHE A 295 -18.42 6.47 10.59
N ARG A 296 -18.02 6.47 9.32
CA ARG A 296 -18.87 6.08 8.20
C ARG A 296 -18.04 5.50 7.06
N ARG A 297 -18.69 4.65 6.26
CA ARG A 297 -18.15 3.98 5.07
C ARG A 297 -18.77 4.60 3.82
N ILE A 298 -18.01 4.73 2.74
CA ILE A 298 -18.45 5.19 1.42
C ILE A 298 -18.02 4.14 0.40
N GLU A 299 -18.98 3.50 -0.25
CA GLU A 299 -18.75 2.50 -1.29
C GLU A 299 -18.11 3.14 -2.52
N LEU A 300 -16.99 2.59 -2.99
CA LEU A 300 -16.26 3.07 -4.16
C LEU A 300 -16.19 2.04 -5.29
N GLY A 301 -16.38 0.76 -4.99
CA GLY A 301 -16.11 -0.36 -5.88
C GLY A 301 -14.61 -0.51 -6.21
N GLY A 302 -14.27 -1.52 -7.00
CA GLY A 302 -12.92 -1.69 -7.56
C GLY A 302 -11.85 -1.88 -6.47
N ARG A 303 -10.78 -1.09 -6.47
CA ARG A 303 -9.75 -1.13 -5.41
C ARG A 303 -9.23 0.27 -5.16
N PRO A 304 -9.82 1.01 -4.21
CA PRO A 304 -9.31 2.32 -3.83
C PRO A 304 -7.92 2.18 -3.19
N GLN A 305 -6.96 2.98 -3.65
CA GLN A 305 -5.58 2.95 -3.17
C GLN A 305 -5.21 4.30 -2.55
N ALA A 306 -4.51 5.18 -3.28
CA ALA A 306 -4.14 6.48 -2.76
C ALA A 306 -5.36 7.43 -2.69
N VAL A 307 -5.39 8.26 -1.66
CA VAL A 307 -6.43 9.27 -1.40
C VAL A 307 -5.77 10.60 -1.04
N GLU A 308 -6.30 11.70 -1.58
CA GLU A 308 -5.84 13.06 -1.29
C GLU A 308 -7.03 14.02 -1.14
N PHE A 309 -6.93 14.97 -0.20
CA PHE A 309 -7.94 16.02 -0.05
C PHE A 309 -7.76 17.11 -1.10
N VAL A 310 -8.85 17.52 -1.74
CA VAL A 310 -8.91 18.66 -2.68
C VAL A 310 -9.82 19.79 -2.20
N GLY A 311 -10.24 19.69 -0.94
CA GLY A 311 -11.04 20.64 -0.18
C GLY A 311 -11.21 20.12 1.25
N GLU A 312 -12.02 20.76 2.09
CA GLU A 312 -12.25 20.27 3.47
C GLU A 312 -13.07 18.98 3.53
N ARG A 313 -13.95 18.77 2.54
CA ARG A 313 -14.94 17.68 2.50
C ARG A 313 -14.95 16.92 1.18
N THR A 314 -13.93 17.13 0.36
CA THR A 314 -13.82 16.49 -0.95
C THR A 314 -12.47 15.82 -1.08
N VAL A 315 -12.47 14.56 -1.47
CA VAL A 315 -11.25 13.79 -1.73
C VAL A 315 -11.21 13.28 -3.15
N VAL A 316 -10.00 13.01 -3.62
CA VAL A 316 -9.72 12.29 -4.85
C VAL A 316 -9.12 10.95 -4.49
N VAL A 317 -9.66 9.88 -5.06
CA VAL A 317 -9.22 8.51 -4.82
C VAL A 317 -8.78 7.89 -6.13
N SER A 318 -7.56 7.37 -6.16
CA SER A 318 -7.11 6.50 -7.25
C SER A 318 -7.71 5.10 -7.05
N ASN A 319 -8.35 4.57 -8.07
CA ASN A 319 -9.02 3.28 -8.00
C ASN A 319 -8.49 2.34 -9.08
N TYR A 320 -7.68 1.39 -8.63
CA TYR A 320 -6.85 0.56 -9.49
C TYR A 320 -7.70 -0.35 -10.38
N PHE A 321 -8.66 -1.09 -9.81
CA PHE A 321 -9.47 -2.05 -10.55
C PHE A 321 -10.58 -1.44 -11.39
N SER A 322 -11.00 -0.22 -11.09
CA SER A 322 -11.91 0.54 -11.97
C SER A 322 -11.19 1.31 -13.08
N ASN A 323 -9.86 1.28 -13.12
CA ASN A 323 -9.02 2.12 -13.99
C ASN A 323 -9.49 3.59 -13.94
N SER A 324 -9.67 4.14 -12.75
CA SER A 324 -10.28 5.47 -12.62
C SER A 324 -9.69 6.30 -11.49
N VAL A 325 -9.94 7.60 -11.58
CA VAL A 325 -9.79 8.54 -10.47
C VAL A 325 -11.18 9.04 -10.09
N GLN A 326 -11.56 8.85 -8.84
CA GLN A 326 -12.88 9.20 -8.31
C GLN A 326 -12.80 10.46 -7.46
N VAL A 327 -13.71 11.41 -7.68
CA VAL A 327 -13.91 12.57 -6.80
C VAL A 327 -15.07 12.26 -5.88
N VAL A 328 -14.85 12.30 -4.58
CA VAL A 328 -15.81 11.84 -3.56
C VAL A 328 -16.14 12.99 -2.62
N ASP A 329 -17.43 13.22 -2.40
CA ASP A 329 -17.93 14.13 -1.38
C ASP A 329 -18.17 13.36 -0.08
N LEU A 330 -17.50 13.78 0.99
CA LEU A 330 -17.51 13.07 2.26
C LEU A 330 -18.79 13.28 3.08
N ASP A 331 -19.50 14.39 2.86
CA ASP A 331 -20.72 14.73 3.60
C ASP A 331 -21.94 14.13 2.91
N ALA A 332 -22.02 14.25 1.57
CA ALA A 332 -23.01 13.59 0.73
C ALA A 332 -22.80 12.06 0.64
N ARG A 333 -21.57 11.58 0.89
CA ARG A 333 -21.19 10.15 0.87
C ARG A 333 -21.36 9.53 -0.51
N GLU A 334 -20.99 10.26 -1.54
CA GLU A 334 -21.18 9.84 -2.92
C GLU A 334 -19.95 10.13 -3.79
N VAL A 335 -19.79 9.29 -4.81
CA VAL A 335 -18.81 9.54 -5.88
C VAL A 335 -19.41 10.58 -6.83
N MET A 336 -18.96 11.83 -6.70
CA MET A 336 -19.42 12.95 -7.52
C MET A 336 -19.03 12.77 -8.99
N LYS A 337 -17.82 12.24 -9.23
CA LYS A 337 -17.25 12.08 -10.58
C LYS A 337 -16.34 10.86 -10.61
N THR A 338 -16.41 10.12 -11.71
CA THR A 338 -15.46 9.05 -12.05
C THR A 338 -14.78 9.43 -13.36
N ILE A 339 -13.47 9.68 -13.29
CA ILE A 339 -12.64 9.97 -14.46
C ILE A 339 -11.99 8.66 -14.89
N ALA A 340 -12.51 8.04 -15.95
CA ALA A 340 -11.96 6.82 -16.51
C ALA A 340 -10.59 7.09 -17.12
N LEU A 341 -9.58 6.26 -16.83
CA LEU A 341 -8.21 6.31 -17.35
C LEU A 341 -7.98 5.34 -18.52
N GLY A 342 -9.08 4.82 -19.11
CA GLY A 342 -9.04 3.83 -20.17
C GLY A 342 -8.77 2.40 -19.68
N GLY A 343 -8.20 1.59 -20.56
CA GLY A 343 -8.04 0.13 -20.35
C GLY A 343 -9.06 -0.69 -21.14
N SER A 344 -8.81 -2.01 -21.21
CA SER A 344 -9.73 -2.95 -21.87
C SER A 344 -11.03 -3.06 -21.08
N SER A 345 -12.16 -3.11 -21.79
CA SER A 345 -13.48 -3.41 -21.19
C SER A 345 -13.58 -4.87 -20.73
N GLU A 346 -12.78 -5.75 -21.34
CA GLU A 346 -12.65 -7.16 -20.94
C GLU A 346 -11.32 -7.35 -20.19
N PRO A 347 -11.36 -7.64 -18.88
CA PRO A 347 -10.14 -7.89 -18.13
C PRO A 347 -9.46 -9.17 -18.63
N SER A 348 -8.14 -9.13 -18.78
CA SER A 348 -7.34 -10.32 -19.06
C SER A 348 -7.51 -11.36 -17.95
N LEU A 349 -7.12 -12.61 -18.21
CA LEU A 349 -7.18 -13.67 -17.21
C LEU A 349 -6.37 -13.33 -15.96
N ALA A 350 -5.13 -12.86 -16.12
CA ALA A 350 -4.29 -12.39 -15.00
C ALA A 350 -4.93 -11.21 -14.25
N ARG A 351 -5.62 -10.29 -14.95
CA ARG A 351 -6.33 -9.19 -14.30
C ARG A 351 -7.52 -9.69 -13.48
N ARG A 352 -8.24 -10.70 -13.95
CA ARG A 352 -9.30 -11.37 -13.18
C ARG A 352 -8.72 -12.05 -11.93
N GLY A 353 -7.57 -12.72 -12.07
CA GLY A 353 -6.85 -13.34 -10.95
C GLY A 353 -6.45 -12.31 -9.90
N GLU A 354 -5.86 -11.21 -10.35
CA GLU A 354 -5.48 -10.08 -9.49
C GLU A 354 -6.69 -9.50 -8.75
N HIS A 355 -7.85 -9.35 -9.40
CA HIS A 355 -9.07 -8.94 -8.70
C HIS A 355 -9.40 -9.90 -7.54
N ILE A 356 -9.44 -11.21 -7.79
CA ILE A 356 -9.74 -12.21 -6.75
C ILE A 356 -8.69 -12.17 -5.63
N PHE A 357 -7.42 -11.99 -5.98
CA PHE A 357 -6.30 -11.97 -5.03
C PHE A 357 -6.41 -10.85 -3.99
N TYR A 358 -6.95 -9.71 -4.40
CA TYR A 358 -7.08 -8.50 -3.56
C TYR A 358 -8.51 -8.25 -3.05
N ASP A 359 -9.46 -9.14 -3.34
CA ASP A 359 -10.87 -9.01 -2.98
C ASP A 359 -11.13 -9.71 -1.64
N ALA A 360 -11.45 -8.93 -0.61
CA ALA A 360 -11.76 -9.48 0.71
C ALA A 360 -13.16 -10.09 0.77
N ASP A 361 -14.09 -9.74 -0.13
CA ASP A 361 -15.41 -10.40 -0.21
C ASP A 361 -15.30 -11.86 -0.64
N ARG A 362 -14.13 -12.28 -1.14
CA ARG A 362 -13.77 -13.69 -1.32
C ARG A 362 -13.46 -14.40 0.01
N SER A 363 -13.41 -13.71 1.15
CA SER A 363 -13.34 -14.30 2.48
C SER A 363 -14.68 -14.26 3.21
N MET A 364 -14.86 -15.13 4.19
CA MET A 364 -15.96 -15.01 5.13
C MET A 364 -15.91 -13.63 5.81
N HIS A 365 -17.00 -12.86 5.71
CA HIS A 365 -17.18 -11.55 6.36
C HIS A 365 -16.19 -10.44 5.99
N SER A 366 -15.43 -10.62 4.90
CA SER A 366 -14.53 -9.63 4.32
C SER A 366 -13.39 -9.16 5.24
N TRP A 367 -12.90 -10.07 6.09
CA TRP A 367 -11.82 -9.80 7.03
C TRP A 367 -10.46 -9.58 6.37
N TYR A 368 -10.18 -10.28 5.27
CA TYR A 368 -8.88 -10.26 4.59
C TYR A 368 -9.01 -10.81 3.17
N SER A 369 -8.02 -10.56 2.32
CA SER A 369 -7.87 -11.16 0.99
C SER A 369 -6.62 -12.05 0.94
N CYS A 370 -6.31 -12.65 -0.22
CA CYS A 370 -5.05 -13.36 -0.40
C CYS A 370 -3.85 -12.41 -0.23
N HIS A 371 -4.01 -11.15 -0.63
CA HIS A 371 -3.00 -10.11 -0.44
C HIS A 371 -2.67 -9.85 1.02
N THR A 372 -3.64 -9.93 1.93
CA THR A 372 -3.38 -9.64 3.34
C THR A 372 -2.26 -10.54 3.84
N CYS A 373 -2.40 -11.87 3.68
CA CYS A 373 -1.36 -12.83 4.07
C CYS A 373 -0.15 -12.80 3.13
N HIS A 374 -0.37 -12.62 1.82
CA HIS A 374 0.68 -12.57 0.81
C HIS A 374 0.88 -11.15 0.29
N THR A 375 1.43 -10.26 1.13
CA THR A 375 1.63 -8.85 0.83
C THR A 375 2.34 -8.64 -0.51
N ASP A 376 1.68 -7.97 -1.45
CA ASP A 376 2.12 -7.76 -2.84
C ASP A 376 2.57 -9.04 -3.57
N GLY A 377 1.96 -10.20 -3.27
CA GLY A 377 2.37 -11.50 -3.81
C GLY A 377 3.67 -12.04 -3.21
N HIS A 378 4.14 -11.46 -2.09
CA HIS A 378 5.34 -11.86 -1.38
C HIS A 378 5.00 -12.33 0.05
N THR A 379 6.01 -12.71 0.83
CA THR A 379 5.80 -13.07 2.23
C THR A 379 5.39 -11.84 3.05
N ALA A 380 4.39 -11.99 3.93
CA ALA A 380 4.12 -11.01 4.99
C ALA A 380 5.09 -11.08 6.17
N GLY A 381 6.02 -12.05 6.18
CA GLY A 381 6.87 -12.33 7.36
C GLY A 381 6.10 -12.87 8.57
N GLN A 382 4.84 -13.27 8.36
CA GLN A 382 3.93 -13.77 9.39
C GLN A 382 3.72 -15.28 9.26
N VAL A 383 3.37 -15.91 10.38
CA VAL A 383 2.96 -17.31 10.42
C VAL A 383 1.44 -17.42 10.52
N PHE A 384 0.84 -18.32 9.74
CA PHE A 384 -0.59 -18.61 9.83
C PHE A 384 -0.82 -20.11 9.97
N ASP A 385 -1.74 -20.47 10.85
CA ASP A 385 -2.16 -21.86 11.06
C ASP A 385 -3.37 -22.17 10.18
N THR A 386 -3.09 -22.37 8.89
CA THR A 386 -4.05 -22.80 7.88
C THR A 386 -4.11 -24.32 7.78
N ARG A 387 -5.20 -24.84 7.21
CA ARG A 387 -5.42 -26.26 6.96
C ARG A 387 -4.60 -26.85 5.80
N ASN A 388 -3.59 -26.12 5.30
CA ASN A 388 -2.75 -26.55 4.18
C ASN A 388 -1.95 -27.84 4.45
N ASP A 389 -1.78 -28.25 5.71
CA ASP A 389 -1.20 -29.54 6.10
C ASP A 389 -2.24 -30.55 6.63
N LYS A 390 -3.53 -30.29 6.41
CA LYS A 390 -4.68 -31.07 6.87
C LYS A 390 -4.89 -31.08 8.39
N SER A 391 -4.16 -30.26 9.14
CA SER A 391 -4.28 -30.12 10.60
C SER A 391 -4.28 -28.65 11.03
N TYR A 392 -4.46 -28.42 12.33
CA TYR A 392 -4.25 -27.14 13.00
C TYR A 392 -3.26 -27.36 14.16
N GLY A 393 -2.68 -26.28 14.67
CA GLY A 393 -1.69 -26.27 15.75
C GLY A 393 -0.24 -26.24 15.26
N THR A 394 -0.03 -26.02 13.96
CA THR A 394 1.30 -26.02 13.33
C THR A 394 1.44 -24.77 12.47
N PRO A 395 1.49 -23.54 13.02
CA PRO A 395 1.57 -22.32 12.22
C PRO A 395 2.79 -22.33 11.29
N LYS A 396 2.60 -21.94 10.02
CA LYS A 396 3.66 -21.95 9.00
C LYS A 396 3.93 -20.54 8.50
N LEU A 397 5.19 -20.22 8.26
CA LEU A 397 5.59 -18.94 7.65
C LEU A 397 4.94 -18.80 6.27
N THR A 398 4.41 -17.61 5.99
CA THR A 398 3.77 -17.34 4.70
C THR A 398 4.81 -17.36 3.59
N PRO A 399 4.72 -18.23 2.57
CA PRO A 399 5.69 -18.26 1.49
C PRO A 399 5.52 -17.06 0.54
N SER A 400 6.61 -16.71 -0.16
CA SER A 400 6.53 -15.84 -1.33
C SER A 400 5.73 -16.52 -2.44
N LEU A 401 4.87 -15.77 -3.14
CA LEU A 401 4.17 -16.25 -4.34
C LEU A 401 4.87 -15.85 -5.65
N ARG A 402 5.96 -15.07 -5.57
CA ARG A 402 6.77 -14.72 -6.74
C ARG A 402 7.29 -16.00 -7.41
N GLY A 403 6.95 -16.19 -8.68
CA GLY A 403 7.32 -17.38 -9.45
C GLY A 403 6.64 -18.68 -8.98
N VAL A 404 5.55 -18.60 -8.20
CA VAL A 404 4.95 -19.79 -7.57
C VAL A 404 4.53 -20.86 -8.57
N ALA A 405 4.12 -20.48 -9.79
CA ALA A 405 3.75 -21.45 -10.83
C ALA A 405 4.89 -22.42 -11.20
N ASP A 406 6.15 -22.02 -10.99
CA ASP A 406 7.34 -22.78 -11.37
C ASP A 406 7.99 -23.53 -10.18
N THR A 407 7.44 -23.41 -8.97
CA THR A 407 8.07 -23.92 -7.73
C THR A 407 7.36 -25.13 -7.12
N GLY A 408 6.60 -25.88 -7.93
CA GLY A 408 5.97 -27.12 -7.50
C GLY A 408 6.99 -28.17 -7.00
N PRO A 409 6.60 -29.08 -6.10
CA PRO A 409 5.28 -29.16 -5.46
C PRO A 409 5.10 -28.13 -4.34
N TRP A 410 3.86 -27.72 -4.09
CA TRP A 410 3.50 -26.61 -3.20
C TRP A 410 3.15 -27.06 -1.77
N THR A 411 2.95 -26.06 -0.92
CA THR A 411 2.83 -26.14 0.56
C THR A 411 4.14 -26.56 1.23
N TRP A 412 4.29 -26.26 2.53
CA TRP A 412 5.50 -26.58 3.29
C TRP A 412 5.89 -28.07 3.31
N HIS A 413 4.93 -28.96 3.10
CA HIS A 413 5.17 -30.41 3.08
C HIS A 413 5.42 -30.96 1.66
N GLY A 414 5.30 -30.13 0.61
CA GLY A 414 5.52 -30.52 -0.78
C GLY A 414 4.57 -31.61 -1.30
N TRP A 415 3.39 -31.76 -0.71
CA TRP A 415 2.42 -32.79 -1.11
C TRP A 415 1.42 -32.31 -2.16
N GLN A 416 1.29 -31.00 -2.34
CA GLN A 416 0.35 -30.44 -3.31
C GLN A 416 1.00 -30.38 -4.69
N THR A 417 0.42 -31.10 -5.65
CA THR A 417 0.98 -31.22 -7.01
C THR A 417 0.15 -30.54 -8.09
N ASP A 418 -1.02 -29.99 -7.73
CA ASP A 418 -1.86 -29.17 -8.63
C ASP A 418 -2.16 -27.80 -8.01
N LEU A 419 -1.64 -26.74 -8.61
CA LEU A 419 -1.83 -25.38 -8.11
C LEU A 419 -3.29 -24.90 -8.23
N HIS A 420 -4.04 -25.37 -9.23
CA HIS A 420 -5.46 -25.02 -9.37
C HIS A 420 -6.26 -25.56 -8.20
N ASP A 421 -6.04 -26.82 -7.84
CA ASP A 421 -6.67 -27.40 -6.66
C ASP A 421 -6.19 -26.70 -5.38
N ALA A 422 -4.94 -26.20 -5.34
CA ALA A 422 -4.44 -25.42 -4.20
C ALA A 422 -5.25 -24.13 -4.04
N MET A 423 -5.50 -23.39 -5.13
CA MET A 423 -6.29 -22.17 -5.13
C MET A 423 -7.73 -22.42 -4.69
N LYS A 424 -8.37 -23.49 -5.20
CA LYS A 424 -9.72 -23.87 -4.76
C LYS A 424 -9.77 -24.15 -3.26
N ARG A 425 -8.80 -24.91 -2.74
CA ARG A 425 -8.69 -25.19 -1.29
C ARG A 425 -8.43 -23.94 -0.47
N SER A 426 -7.57 -23.04 -0.93
CA SER A 426 -7.34 -21.75 -0.27
C SER A 426 -8.64 -20.94 -0.18
N LEU A 427 -9.40 -20.81 -1.28
CA LEU A 427 -10.69 -20.11 -1.28
C LEU A 427 -11.71 -20.77 -0.34
N SER A 428 -11.84 -22.10 -0.36
CA SER A 428 -12.86 -22.79 0.44
C SER A 428 -12.49 -22.96 1.91
N GLU A 429 -11.22 -23.22 2.23
CA GLU A 429 -10.78 -23.60 3.58
C GLU A 429 -10.12 -22.44 4.32
N SER A 430 -9.19 -21.71 3.68
CA SER A 430 -8.45 -20.61 4.33
C SER A 430 -9.26 -19.31 4.32
N MET A 431 -9.86 -18.97 3.18
CA MET A 431 -10.73 -17.80 3.07
C MET A 431 -12.14 -18.08 3.60
N ALA A 432 -12.54 -19.36 3.68
CA ALA A 432 -13.88 -19.79 4.08
C ALA A 432 -14.98 -19.10 3.26
N THR A 433 -14.74 -18.91 1.95
CA THR A 433 -15.63 -18.15 1.08
C THR A 433 -17.05 -18.73 1.06
N LYS A 434 -18.06 -17.85 1.03
CA LYS A 434 -19.46 -18.25 0.81
C LYS A 434 -19.86 -18.20 -0.67
N LEU A 435 -18.98 -17.66 -1.52
CA LEU A 435 -19.18 -17.61 -2.97
C LEU A 435 -18.84 -18.96 -3.60
N PRO A 436 -19.45 -19.31 -4.75
CA PRO A 436 -19.04 -20.49 -5.48
C PRO A 436 -17.56 -20.43 -5.86
N VAL A 437 -16.82 -21.51 -5.57
CA VAL A 437 -15.42 -21.68 -6.00
C VAL A 437 -15.43 -22.42 -7.33
N THR A 438 -14.90 -21.79 -8.38
CA THR A 438 -14.93 -22.33 -9.74
C THR A 438 -13.54 -22.68 -10.27
N ASP A 439 -13.48 -23.52 -11.31
CA ASP A 439 -12.24 -23.76 -12.05
C ASP A 439 -11.71 -22.50 -12.73
N GLU A 440 -12.61 -21.60 -13.13
CA GLU A 440 -12.23 -20.30 -13.70
C GLU A 440 -11.55 -19.40 -12.66
N ASP A 441 -12.03 -19.36 -11.41
CA ASP A 441 -11.37 -18.60 -10.34
C ASP A 441 -9.94 -19.12 -10.11
N ALA A 442 -9.79 -20.45 -10.06
CA ALA A 442 -8.48 -21.07 -9.88
C ALA A 442 -7.54 -20.79 -11.06
N THR A 443 -8.04 -20.91 -12.29
CA THR A 443 -7.26 -20.62 -13.51
C THR A 443 -6.86 -19.14 -13.55
N ALA A 444 -7.76 -18.24 -13.15
CA ALA A 444 -7.48 -16.82 -13.07
C ALA A 444 -6.42 -16.50 -12.03
N LEU A 445 -6.51 -17.06 -10.81
CA LEU A 445 -5.53 -16.85 -9.74
C LEU A 445 -4.12 -17.39 -10.06
N VAL A 446 -4.03 -18.43 -10.89
CA VAL A 446 -2.75 -19.02 -11.32
C VAL A 446 -2.06 -18.17 -12.40
N ALA A 447 -2.83 -17.47 -13.23
CA ALA A 447 -2.37 -16.62 -14.32
C ALA A 447 -1.87 -15.25 -13.83
#